data_AF-A0A932VRR6-F1
#
_entry.id   AF-A0A932VRR6-F1
#
_cell.length_a   1.000
_cell.length_b   1.000
_cell.length_c   1.000
_cell.angle_alpha   90.00
_cell.angle_beta   90.00
_cell.angle_gamma   90.00
#
_symmetry.space_group_name_H-M   'P 1'
#
loop_
_entity.id
_entity.type
_entity.pdbx_description
1 polymer ?
#
loop_
_entity_poly.entity_id
_entity_poly.type
_entity_poly.pdbx_seq_one_letter_code
_entity_poly.pdbx_strand_id
1 'polypeptide(L)' 'MTTFHLTIVTPQEVFFMGEVGAIVAPGQKGSFGVLANHAPLIANLTAGVFTLT' A
#
# COMPACT_ATOMS: atom_id res chain seq x y z
N MET A 1 9.41 -14.55 -7.10
CA MET A 1 8.79 -13.70 -6.06
C MET A 1 7.43 -13.29 -6.58
N THR A 2 6.37 -13.49 -5.82
CA THR A 2 5.00 -13.15 -6.21
C THR A 2 4.78 -11.65 -6.01
N THR A 3 4.26 -10.94 -7.01
CA THR A 3 4.03 -9.49 -6.98
C THR A 3 2.55 -9.17 -7.13
N PHE A 4 2.19 -7.91 -6.86
CA PHE A 4 0.89 -7.34 -7.17
C PHE A 4 1.03 -5.89 -7.65
N HIS A 5 0.02 -5.45 -8.41
CA HIS A 5 -0.04 -4.09 -8.91
C HIS A 5 -0.42 -3.11 -7.79
N LEU A 6 0.42 -2.10 -7.57
CA LEU A 6 0.15 -1.02 -6.63
C LEU A 6 0.00 0.30 -7.39
N THR A 7 -1.08 1.01 -7.10
CA THR A 7 -1.32 2.38 -7.59
C THR A 7 -1.53 3.30 -6.40
N ILE A 8 -0.72 4.36 -6.30
CA ILE A 8 -0.88 5.42 -5.30
C ILE A 8 -1.34 6.67 -6.05
N VAL A 9 -2.52 7.18 -5.69
CA VAL A 9 -3.15 8.34 -6.32
C VAL A 9 -3.29 9.48 -5.33
N THR A 10 -3.13 10.70 -5.83
CA THR A 10 -3.46 11.94 -5.14
C THR A 10 -4.55 12.67 -5.92
N PRO A 11 -5.14 13.74 -5.38
CA PRO A 11 -6.10 14.54 -6.14
C PRO A 11 -5.54 15.15 -7.43
N GLN A 12 -4.22 15.36 -7.52
CA GLN A 12 -3.59 15.96 -8.71
C GLN A 12 -3.18 14.91 -9.75
N GLU A 13 -2.62 13.77 -9.33
CA GLU A 13 -2.02 12.82 -10.26
C GLU A 13 -1.88 11.40 -9.67
N VAL A 14 -1.50 10.46 -10.53
CA VAL A 14 -1.00 9.16 -10.10
C VAL A 14 0.44 9.34 -9.66
N PHE A 15 0.68 9.32 -8.34
CA PHE A 15 2.00 9.52 -7.76
C PHE A 15 2.92 8.31 -7.98
N PHE A 16 2.37 7.10 -7.96
CA PHE A 16 3.12 5.87 -8.18
C PHE A 16 2.25 4.80 -8.81
N MET A 17 2.84 4.03 -9.73
CA MET A 17 2.20 2.86 -10.36
C MET A 17 3.27 1.83 -10.72
N GLY A 18 3.13 0.60 -10.23
CA GLY A 18 4.12 -0.45 -10.49
C GLY A 18 3.85 -1.76 -9.77
N GLU A 19 4.73 -2.74 -9.99
CA GLU A 19 4.69 -4.05 -9.33
C GLU A 19 5.49 -4.01 -8.03
N VAL A 20 4.90 -4.52 -6.95
CA VAL A 20 5.53 -4.65 -5.62
C VAL A 20 5.28 -6.06 -5.06
N GLY A 21 6.18 -6.55 -4.21
CA GLY A 21 6.00 -7.80 -3.48
C GLY A 21 5.24 -7.61 -2.16
N ALA A 22 5.44 -6.46 -1.52
CA ALA A 22 4.78 -6.11 -0.27
C ALA A 22 4.68 -4.59 -0.07
N ILE A 23 3.73 -4.18 0.77
CA ILE A 23 3.69 -2.81 1.31
C ILE A 23 3.57 -2.83 2.83
N VAL A 24 4.10 -1.80 3.47
CA VAL A 24 3.82 -1.46 4.87
C VAL A 24 3.27 -0.03 4.92
N ALA A 25 2.10 0.13 5.54
CA ALA A 25 1.36 1.37 5.58
C ALA A 25 0.96 1.76 7.02
N PRO A 26 0.95 3.06 7.36
CA PRO A 26 0.46 3.57 8.63
C PRO A 26 -1.07 3.57 8.65
N GLY A 27 -1.68 2.65 9.41
CA GLY A 27 -3.13 2.58 9.61
C GLY A 27 -3.58 3.30 10.88
N GLN A 28 -4.89 3.59 10.96
CA GLN A 28 -5.48 4.24 12.14
C GLN A 28 -5.30 3.45 13.44
N LYS A 29 -5.27 2.11 13.37
CA LYS A 29 -5.05 1.21 14.53
C LYS A 29 -3.59 0.76 14.67
N GLY A 30 -2.66 1.43 13.99
CA GLY A 30 -1.25 1.03 13.90
C GLY A 30 -0.84 0.64 12.49
N SER A 31 0.46 0.38 12.30
CA SER A 31 1.00 -0.01 11.01
C SER A 31 0.58 -1.43 10.62
N PHE A 32 0.32 -1.63 9.34
CA PHE A 32 -0.03 -2.94 8.78
C PHE A 32 0.75 -3.21 7.49
N GLY A 33 0.93 -4.49 7.19
CA GLY A 33 1.57 -4.95 5.96
C GLY A 33 0.58 -5.68 5.06
N VAL A 34 0.75 -5.52 3.74
CA VAL A 34 -0.02 -6.26 2.72
C VAL A 34 0.97 -6.98 1.81
N LEU A 35 0.75 -8.28 1.64
CA LEU A 35 1.54 -9.18 0.79
C LEU A 35 0.74 -9.57 -0.46
N ALA A 36 1.41 -10.11 -1.47
CA ALA A 36 0.74 -10.69 -2.62
C ALA A 36 -0.33 -11.72 -2.22
N ASN A 37 -1.48 -11.70 -2.88
CA ASN A 37 -2.66 -12.54 -2.63
C ASN A 37 -3.38 -12.31 -1.28
N HIS A 38 -3.17 -11.16 -0.64
CA HIS A 38 -3.97 -10.78 0.53
C HIS A 38 -5.45 -10.59 0.14
N ALA A 39 -6.36 -10.91 1.07
CA ALA A 39 -7.80 -10.69 0.88
C ALA A 39 -8.14 -9.19 0.71
N PRO A 40 -9.23 -8.83 0.03
CA PRO A 40 -9.63 -7.42 -0.09
C PRO A 40 -9.82 -6.76 1.28
N LEU A 41 -9.26 -5.55 1.43
CA LEU A 41 -9.31 -4.77 2.66
C LEU A 41 -9.50 -3.29 2.34
N ILE A 42 -10.37 -2.62 3.11
CA ILE A 42 -10.48 -1.16 3.13
C ILE A 42 -10.03 -0.70 4.51
N ALA A 43 -9.08 0.24 4.57
CA ALA A 43 -8.53 0.75 5.82
C ALA A 43 -8.27 2.26 5.74
N ASN A 44 -8.47 2.95 6.87
CA ASN A 44 -8.10 4.35 7.01
C ASN A 44 -6.59 4.47 7.25
N LEU A 45 -5.95 5.32 6.45
CA LEU A 45 -4.53 5.65 6.55
C LEU A 45 -4.34 6.87 7.45
N THR A 46 -3.21 6.91 8.15
CA THR A 46 -2.75 8.07 8.93
C THR A 46 -1.49 8.66 8.32
N ALA A 47 -1.12 9.86 8.75
CA ALA A 47 0.15 10.46 8.33
C ALA A 47 1.32 9.60 8.81
N GLY A 48 2.25 9.28 7.92
CA GLY A 48 3.40 8.44 8.22
C GLY A 48 4.14 8.00 6.97
N VAL A 49 5.03 7.02 7.13
CA VAL A 49 5.90 6.52 6.06
C VAL A 49 5.33 5.24 5.47
N PHE A 50 5.31 5.18 4.14
CA PHE A 50 5.06 3.95 3.39
C PHE A 50 6.38 3.28 3.04
N THR A 51 6.45 1.96 3.23
CA THR A 51 7.57 1.16 2.75
C THR A 51 7.06 0.20 1.68
N LEU A 52 7.73 0.20 0.53
CA LEU A 52 7.42 -0.65 -0.62
C LEU A 52 8.59 -1.62 -0.80
N THR A 53 8.29 -2.91 -0.97
CA THR A 53 9.30 -3.97 -1.13
C THR A 53 8.97 -4.86 -2.32
#